data_AF-A0A173XH66-F1
#
_entry.id   AF-A0A173XH66-F1
#
_cell.length_a   1.000
_cell.length_b   1.000
_cell.length_c   1.000
_cell.angle_alpha   90.00
_cell.angle_beta   90.00
_cell.angle_gamma   90.00
#
_symmetry.space_group_name_H-M   'P 1'
#
loop_
_entity.id
_entity.type
_entity.pdbx_description
1 polymer ?
#
loop_
_entity_poly.entity_id
_entity_poly.type
_entity_poly.pdbx_seq_one_letter_code
_entity_poly.pdbx_strand_id
1 'polypeptide(L)'
;MEKVGKIIWNFLDHTAKIVVVWFLGLFKIKITDEQWDKFMQFVKFCVVGLSNFIISYVVYAAALALGFHWLAGSILGFVISVLNAFYWNNKYVFTKGDGEHRSWWMALLKTYISYAFSGLLLANVLLFLWNDVLGIPELLGPIINLVITTPINFVINKLWAFKTKKNETTEID
;
A
#
# COMPACT_ATOMS: atom_id res chain seq x y z
N MET A 1 -7.96 11.24 17.70
CA MET A 1 -7.59 10.90 16.32
C MET A 1 -8.30 9.67 15.76
N GLU A 2 -8.63 8.63 16.55
CA GLU A 2 -9.32 7.43 16.04
C GLU A 2 -10.71 7.68 15.45
N LYS A 3 -11.49 8.61 16.02
CA LYS A 3 -12.81 9.00 15.49
C LYS A 3 -12.70 9.64 14.10
N VAL A 4 -11.75 10.53 13.87
CA VAL A 4 -11.53 11.21 12.58
C VAL A 4 -11.11 10.20 11.51
N GLY A 5 -10.19 9.28 11.84
CA GLY A 5 -9.79 8.22 10.92
C GLY A 5 -10.97 7.34 10.50
N LYS A 6 -11.79 6.88 11.46
CA LYS A 6 -12.99 6.08 11.16
C LYS A 6 -13.99 6.84 10.25
N ILE A 7 -14.17 8.14 10.46
CA ILE A 7 -15.05 8.96 9.62
C ILE A 7 -14.52 9.04 8.18
N ILE A 8 -13.23 9.28 7.99
CA ILE A 8 -12.62 9.34 6.64
C ILE A 8 -12.77 7.99 5.93
N TRP A 9 -12.50 6.89 6.63
CA TRP A 9 -12.62 5.56 6.03
C TRP A 9 -14.06 5.17 5.71
N ASN A 10 -15.02 5.54 6.55
CA ASN A 10 -16.45 5.32 6.28
C ASN A 10 -16.93 6.17 5.10
N PHE A 11 -16.46 7.41 4.99
CA PHE A 11 -16.77 8.27 3.85
C PHE A 11 -16.17 7.70 2.56
N LEU A 12 -14.93 7.24 2.60
CA LEU A 12 -14.26 6.58 1.48
C LEU A 12 -15.01 5.30 1.05
N ASP A 13 -15.44 4.46 1.99
CA ASP A 13 -16.24 3.26 1.71
C ASP A 13 -17.56 3.62 1.04
N HIS A 14 -18.29 4.58 1.60
CA HIS A 14 -19.57 5.01 1.05
C HIS A 14 -19.44 5.60 -0.36
N THR A 15 -18.47 6.49 -0.56
CA THR A 15 -18.22 7.11 -1.88
C THR A 15 -17.77 6.08 -2.91
N ALA A 16 -16.85 5.18 -2.55
CA ALA A 16 -16.44 4.09 -3.43
C ALA A 16 -17.62 3.19 -3.78
N LYS A 17 -18.49 2.85 -2.82
CA LYS A 17 -19.66 2.00 -3.04
C LYS A 17 -20.64 2.63 -4.00
N ILE A 18 -20.92 3.93 -3.86
CA ILE A 18 -21.75 4.68 -4.80
C ILE A 18 -21.17 4.61 -6.21
N VAL A 19 -19.89 4.96 -6.39
CA VAL A 19 -19.24 5.00 -7.70
C VAL A 19 -19.22 3.62 -8.36
N VAL A 20 -18.83 2.58 -7.61
CA VAL A 20 -18.70 1.21 -8.14
C VAL A 20 -20.06 0.58 -8.43
N VAL A 21 -21.05 0.72 -7.54
CA VAL A 21 -22.40 0.19 -7.79
C VAL A 21 -23.08 0.93 -8.93
N TRP A 22 -22.90 2.25 -9.04
CA TRP A 22 -23.39 3.03 -10.17
C TRP A 22 -22.76 2.56 -11.49
N PHE A 23 -21.44 2.39 -11.52
CA PHE A 23 -20.71 1.93 -12.69
C PHE A 23 -21.03 0.48 -13.07
N LEU A 24 -21.12 -0.43 -12.11
CA LEU A 24 -21.44 -1.85 -12.36
C LEU A 24 -22.93 -2.11 -12.56
N GLY A 25 -23.79 -1.18 -12.12
CA GLY A 25 -25.21 -1.17 -12.44
C GLY A 25 -25.46 -1.10 -13.95
N LEU A 26 -24.58 -0.46 -14.71
CA LEU A 26 -24.59 -0.49 -16.19
C LEU A 26 -24.36 -1.90 -16.75
N PHE A 27 -23.65 -2.77 -16.01
CA PHE A 27 -23.24 -4.11 -16.46
C PHE A 27 -23.99 -5.26 -15.76
N LYS A 28 -24.93 -4.99 -14.84
CA LYS A 28 -25.67 -5.99 -14.04
C LYS A 28 -24.78 -7.02 -13.30
N ILE A 29 -23.58 -6.62 -12.92
CA ILE A 29 -22.67 -7.49 -12.16
C ILE A 29 -23.02 -7.40 -10.67
N LYS A 30 -23.27 -8.55 -10.03
CA LYS A 30 -23.46 -8.63 -8.57
C LYS A 30 -22.09 -8.80 -7.89
N ILE A 31 -21.76 -7.90 -6.97
CA ILE A 31 -20.59 -8.00 -6.10
C ILE A 31 -21.01 -8.64 -4.78
N THR A 32 -20.31 -9.70 -4.36
CA THR A 32 -20.45 -10.30 -3.03
C THR A 32 -19.74 -9.43 -1.98
N ASP A 33 -20.23 -9.38 -0.74
CA ASP A 33 -19.62 -8.60 0.35
C ASP A 33 -18.13 -8.93 0.55
N GLU A 34 -17.73 -10.20 0.39
CA GLU A 34 -16.32 -10.60 0.49
C GLU A 34 -15.43 -9.99 -0.61
N GLN A 35 -15.97 -9.81 -1.82
CA GLN A 35 -15.27 -9.14 -2.92
C GLN A 35 -15.18 -7.63 -2.66
N TRP A 36 -16.25 -7.04 -2.10
CA TRP A 36 -16.27 -5.64 -1.69
C TRP A 36 -15.19 -5.35 -0.65
N ASP A 37 -15.07 -6.18 0.39
CA ASP A 37 -14.07 -6.01 1.44
C ASP A 37 -12.64 -6.08 0.91
N LYS A 38 -12.36 -7.03 0.00
CA LYS A 38 -11.06 -7.15 -0.66
C LYS A 38 -10.75 -5.93 -1.54
N PHE A 39 -11.75 -5.45 -2.28
CA PHE A 39 -11.62 -4.23 -3.09
C PHE A 39 -11.37 -3.01 -2.21
N MET A 40 -12.12 -2.83 -1.13
CA MET A 40 -11.93 -1.72 -0.21
C MET A 40 -10.58 -1.78 0.51
N GLN A 41 -10.07 -2.96 0.85
CA GLN A 41 -8.69 -3.10 1.34
C GLN A 41 -7.67 -2.57 0.32
N PHE A 42 -7.84 -2.89 -0.96
CA PHE A 42 -6.98 -2.37 -2.02
C PHE A 42 -7.11 -0.85 -2.18
N VAL A 43 -8.32 -0.30 -2.19
CA VAL A 43 -8.55 1.15 -2.27
C VAL A 43 -7.90 1.87 -1.09
N LYS A 44 -8.08 1.36 0.14
CA LYS A 44 -7.42 1.93 1.33
C LYS A 44 -5.90 1.86 1.21
N PHE A 45 -5.36 0.76 0.69
CA PHE A 45 -3.92 0.64 0.42
C PHE A 45 -3.43 1.68 -0.59
N CYS A 46 -4.17 1.93 -1.68
CA CYS A 46 -3.85 2.97 -2.65
C CYS A 46 -3.86 4.37 -2.02
N VAL A 47 -4.85 4.68 -1.17
CA VAL A 47 -4.93 5.96 -0.45
C VAL A 47 -3.73 6.13 0.50
N VAL A 48 -3.35 5.07 1.23
CA VAL A 48 -2.15 5.08 2.07
C VAL A 48 -0.88 5.24 1.22
N GLY A 49 -0.81 4.58 0.06
CA GLY A 49 0.29 4.70 -0.90
C GLY A 49 0.47 6.12 -1.44
N LEU A 50 -0.64 6.79 -1.78
CA LEU A 50 -0.62 8.19 -2.22
C LEU A 50 -0.18 9.12 -1.09
N SER A 51 -0.69 8.89 0.13
CA SER A 51 -0.26 9.64 1.31
C SER A 51 1.23 9.45 1.60
N ASN A 52 1.74 8.23 1.44
CA ASN A 52 3.15 7.91 1.55
C ASN A 52 3.99 8.67 0.52
N PHE A 53 3.55 8.75 -0.74
CA PHE A 53 4.23 9.53 -1.77
C PHE A 53 4.32 11.03 -1.41
N ILE A 54 3.20 11.63 -0.99
CA ILE A 54 3.14 13.05 -0.59
C ILE A 54 4.08 13.31 0.60
N ILE A 55 4.03 12.47 1.63
CA ILE A 55 4.89 12.61 2.81
C ILE A 55 6.36 12.48 2.44
N SER A 56 6.70 11.50 1.59
CA SER A 56 8.09 11.31 1.12
C SER A 56 8.60 12.56 0.42
N TYR A 57 7.78 13.15 -0.46
CA TYR A 57 8.12 14.39 -1.18
C TYR A 57 8.26 15.61 -0.25
N VAL A 58 7.34 15.78 0.71
CA VAL A 58 7.39 16.88 1.68
C VAL A 58 8.64 16.78 2.57
N VAL A 59 8.97 15.58 3.06
CA VAL A 59 10.17 15.35 3.86
C VAL A 59 11.44 15.61 3.03
N TYR A 60 11.47 15.15 1.78
CA TYR A 60 12.56 15.42 0.86
C TYR A 60 12.76 16.93 0.64
N ALA A 61 11.69 17.66 0.33
CA ALA A 61 11.72 19.11 0.11
C ALA A 61 12.15 19.87 1.37
N ALA A 62 11.65 19.47 2.54
CA ALA A 62 12.06 20.05 3.83
C ALA A 62 13.55 19.82 4.12
N ALA A 63 14.05 18.61 3.86
CA ALA A 63 15.47 18.31 4.05
C ALA A 63 16.37 19.15 3.13
N LEU A 64 15.98 19.34 1.86
CA LEU A 64 16.69 20.25 0.95
C LEU A 64 16.66 21.70 1.44
N ALA A 65 15.51 22.18 1.91
CA ALA A 65 15.38 23.54 2.44
C ALA A 65 16.25 23.80 3.69
N LEU A 66 16.53 22.75 4.46
CA LEU A 66 17.44 22.78 5.61
C LEU A 66 18.93 22.65 5.23
N GLY A 67 19.24 22.55 3.92
CA GLY A 67 20.61 22.46 3.42
C GLY A 67 21.20 21.04 3.45
N PHE A 68 20.39 20.00 3.68
CA PHE A 68 20.88 18.63 3.57
C PHE A 68 21.15 18.24 2.11
N HIS A 69 22.10 17.33 1.93
CA HIS A 69 22.36 16.71 0.63
C HIS A 69 21.11 15.96 0.13
N TRP A 70 20.84 16.01 -1.18
CA TRP A 70 19.67 15.38 -1.80
C TRP A 70 19.53 13.89 -1.45
N LEU A 71 20.66 13.18 -1.33
CA LEU A 71 20.68 11.78 -0.95
C LEU A 71 20.15 11.55 0.47
N ALA A 72 20.54 12.40 1.42
CA ALA A 72 20.05 12.32 2.80
C ALA A 72 18.56 12.65 2.87
N GLY A 73 18.11 13.66 2.14
CA GLY A 73 16.69 13.99 2.01
C GLY A 73 15.86 12.84 1.44
N SER A 74 16.39 12.14 0.43
CA SER A 74 15.72 10.99 -0.20
C SER A 74 15.61 9.80 0.75
N ILE A 75 16.69 9.48 1.47
CA ILE A 75 16.69 8.39 2.47
C ILE A 75 15.72 8.70 3.61
N LEU A 76 15.76 9.93 4.15
CA LEU A 76 14.83 10.34 5.22
C LEU A 76 13.38 10.32 4.74
N GLY A 77 13.13 10.81 3.52
CA GLY A 77 11.83 10.76 2.87
C GLY A 77 11.30 9.34 2.76
N PHE A 78 12.12 8.40 2.31
CA PHE A 78 11.75 6.99 2.20
C PHE A 78 11.47 6.34 3.57
N VAL A 79 12.34 6.55 4.56
CA VAL A 79 12.19 5.97 5.90
C VAL A 79 10.93 6.48 6.60
N ILE A 80 10.72 7.80 6.62
CA ILE A 80 9.56 8.41 7.28
C ILE A 80 8.27 8.02 6.56
N SER A 81 8.29 7.99 5.22
CA SER A 81 7.11 7.64 4.45
C SER A 81 6.73 6.18 4.66
N VAL A 82 7.67 5.23 4.61
CA VAL A 82 7.40 3.80 4.82
C VAL A 82 6.89 3.54 6.25
N LEU A 83 7.42 4.24 7.26
CA LEU A 83 6.89 4.18 8.62
C LEU A 83 5.43 4.64 8.69
N ASN A 84 5.10 5.76 8.04
CA ASN A 84 3.72 6.23 7.95
C ASN A 84 2.85 5.21 7.21
N ALA A 85 3.29 4.71 6.05
CA ALA A 85 2.57 3.70 5.29
C ALA A 85 2.31 2.45 6.12
N PHE A 86 3.30 1.98 6.87
CA PHE A 86 3.17 0.86 7.78
C PHE A 86 2.15 1.14 8.90
N TYR A 87 2.22 2.31 9.53
CA TYR A 87 1.29 2.68 10.60
C TYR A 87 -0.17 2.64 10.13
N TRP A 88 -0.47 3.30 8.99
CA TRP A 88 -1.82 3.32 8.44
C TRP A 88 -2.27 1.96 7.91
N ASN A 89 -1.38 1.23 7.22
CA ASN A 89 -1.68 -0.11 6.72
C ASN A 89 -1.96 -1.09 7.88
N ASN A 90 -1.17 -1.05 8.94
CA ASN A 90 -1.37 -1.91 10.11
C ASN A 90 -2.63 -1.58 10.90
N LYS A 91 -2.98 -0.28 11.00
CA LYS A 91 -4.12 0.15 11.81
C LYS A 91 -5.46 0.03 11.07
N TYR A 92 -5.50 0.32 9.77
CA TYR A 92 -6.75 0.52 9.03
C TYR A 92 -6.96 -0.37 7.80
N VAL A 93 -5.88 -0.88 7.19
CA VAL A 93 -5.97 -1.71 5.96
C VAL A 93 -5.97 -3.19 6.30
N PHE A 94 -5.07 -3.60 7.19
CA PHE A 94 -4.87 -4.98 7.61
C PHE A 94 -5.12 -5.10 9.12
N THR A 95 -6.34 -4.76 9.54
CA THR A 95 -6.76 -4.91 10.93
C THR A 95 -6.76 -6.39 11.31
N LYS A 96 -6.12 -6.72 12.44
CA LYS A 96 -6.05 -8.09 12.98
C LYS A 96 -7.43 -8.56 13.40
N GLY A 97 -7.72 -9.85 13.25
CA GLY A 97 -8.89 -10.47 13.89
C GLY A 97 -8.72 -10.55 15.42
N ASP A 98 -9.80 -10.76 16.16
CA ASP A 98 -9.71 -11.02 17.60
C ASP A 98 -8.89 -12.31 17.85
N GLY A 99 -7.89 -12.24 18.75
CA GLY A 99 -7.00 -13.37 19.08
C GLY A 99 -5.78 -13.56 18.16
N GLU A 100 -5.58 -12.69 17.18
CA GLU A 100 -4.49 -12.76 16.21
C GLU A 100 -3.21 -12.02 16.68
N HIS A 101 -2.10 -12.75 16.85
CA HIS A 101 -0.81 -12.16 17.19
C HIS A 101 0.09 -11.94 15.97
N ARG A 102 0.62 -10.73 15.85
CA ARG A 102 1.63 -10.37 14.85
C ARG A 102 2.67 -9.48 15.50
N SER A 103 3.94 -9.88 15.37
CA SER A 103 5.09 -9.09 15.81
C SER A 103 5.17 -7.82 14.97
N TRP A 104 4.98 -6.68 15.63
CA TRP A 104 4.97 -5.35 15.00
C TRP A 104 6.31 -5.00 14.35
N TRP A 105 7.42 -5.46 14.93
CA TRP A 105 8.76 -5.23 14.36
C TRP A 105 9.01 -6.06 13.09
N MET A 106 8.64 -7.36 13.11
CA MET A 106 8.78 -8.24 11.95
C MET A 106 7.91 -7.75 10.78
N ALA A 107 6.72 -7.27 11.12
CA ALA A 107 5.77 -6.63 10.24
C ALA A 107 6.33 -5.37 9.56
N LEU A 108 6.97 -4.50 10.34
CA LEU A 108 7.61 -3.29 9.85
C LEU A 108 8.77 -3.63 8.90
N LEU A 109 9.66 -4.54 9.31
CA LEU A 109 10.82 -4.95 8.50
C LEU A 109 10.37 -5.54 7.16
N LYS A 110 9.38 -6.43 7.15
CA LYS A 110 8.82 -7.00 5.92
C LYS A 110 8.18 -5.94 5.02
N THR A 111 7.56 -4.92 5.61
CA THR A 111 6.99 -3.80 4.85
C THR A 111 8.11 -3.02 4.18
N TYR A 112 9.19 -2.68 4.90
CA TYR A 112 10.38 -2.07 4.30
C TYR A 112 10.96 -2.89 3.15
N ILE A 113 11.12 -4.20 3.35
CA ILE A 113 11.62 -5.10 2.30
C ILE A 113 10.68 -5.11 1.10
N SER A 114 9.37 -5.16 1.31
CA SER A 114 8.38 -5.12 0.21
C SER A 114 8.47 -3.82 -0.59
N TYR A 115 8.55 -2.67 0.08
CA TYR A 115 8.63 -1.36 -0.58
C TYR A 115 9.99 -1.16 -1.27
N ALA A 116 11.09 -1.60 -0.67
CA ALA A 116 12.40 -1.56 -1.30
C ALA A 116 12.48 -2.50 -2.51
N PHE A 117 11.98 -3.72 -2.40
CA PHE A 117 11.97 -4.70 -3.48
C PHE A 117 11.08 -4.24 -4.65
N SER A 118 9.86 -3.80 -4.36
CA SER A 118 8.94 -3.34 -5.41
C SER A 118 9.39 -2.03 -6.05
N GLY A 119 9.85 -1.06 -5.25
CA GLY A 119 10.26 0.26 -5.72
C GLY A 119 11.62 0.31 -6.39
N LEU A 120 12.55 -0.57 -6.02
CA LEU A 120 13.90 -0.62 -6.61
C LEU A 120 14.02 -1.77 -7.60
N LEU A 121 13.87 -3.02 -7.16
CA LEU A 121 14.18 -4.16 -8.01
C LEU A 121 13.12 -4.35 -9.10
N LEU A 122 11.86 -4.52 -8.70
CA LEU A 122 10.76 -4.83 -9.60
C LEU A 122 10.55 -3.68 -10.60
N ALA A 123 10.49 -2.44 -10.11
CA ALA A 123 10.33 -1.28 -10.98
C ALA A 123 11.43 -1.17 -12.05
N ASN A 124 12.72 -1.37 -11.69
CA ASN A 124 13.80 -1.28 -12.68
C ASN A 124 13.77 -2.45 -13.69
N VAL A 125 13.49 -3.67 -13.25
CA VAL A 125 13.36 -4.83 -14.15
C VAL A 125 12.22 -4.62 -15.16
N LEU A 126 11.08 -4.11 -14.71
CA LEU A 126 9.96 -3.80 -15.58
C LEU A 126 10.28 -2.65 -16.54
N LEU A 127 10.95 -1.58 -16.10
CA LEU A 127 11.39 -0.49 -16.99
C LEU A 127 12.29 -1.02 -18.12
N PHE A 128 13.26 -1.87 -17.79
CA PHE A 128 14.11 -2.53 -18.80
C PHE A 128 13.27 -3.35 -19.77
N LEU A 129 12.30 -4.12 -19.27
CA LEU A 129 11.42 -4.91 -20.13
C LEU A 129 10.54 -4.03 -21.05
N TRP A 130 10.02 -2.92 -20.54
CA TRP A 130 9.19 -2.00 -21.35
C TRP A 130 10.00 -1.26 -22.40
N ASN A 131 11.15 -0.69 -22.00
CA ASN A 131 11.92 0.19 -22.86
C ASN A 131 12.81 -0.60 -23.83
N ASP A 132 13.56 -1.59 -23.33
CA ASP A 132 14.59 -2.29 -24.12
C ASP A 132 14.06 -3.51 -24.86
N VAL A 133 13.01 -4.19 -24.34
CA VAL A 133 12.46 -5.40 -24.98
C VAL A 133 11.23 -5.07 -25.83
N LEU A 134 10.33 -4.22 -25.33
CA LEU A 134 9.04 -3.93 -25.97
C LEU A 134 8.99 -2.58 -26.70
N GLY A 135 10.03 -1.74 -26.59
CA GLY A 135 10.12 -0.45 -27.28
C GLY A 135 9.04 0.56 -26.86
N ILE A 136 8.49 0.42 -25.64
CA ILE A 136 7.50 1.36 -25.11
C ILE A 136 8.19 2.70 -24.84
N PRO A 137 7.55 3.84 -25.16
CA PRO A 137 8.10 5.16 -24.86
C PRO A 137 8.42 5.32 -23.37
N GLU A 138 9.58 5.91 -23.07
CA GLU A 138 10.09 6.10 -21.70
C GLU A 138 9.10 6.86 -20.79
N LEU A 139 8.19 7.64 -21.37
CA LEU A 139 7.14 8.35 -20.64
C LEU A 139 6.02 7.42 -20.13
N LEU A 140 5.71 6.35 -20.87
CA LEU A 140 4.66 5.39 -20.50
C LEU A 140 5.18 4.29 -19.56
N GLY A 141 6.49 3.98 -19.63
CA GLY A 141 7.14 2.97 -18.79
C GLY A 141 6.82 3.12 -17.30
N PRO A 142 7.10 4.28 -16.65
CA PRO A 142 6.80 4.51 -15.24
C PRO A 142 5.31 4.43 -14.87
N ILE A 143 4.41 4.83 -15.78
CA ILE A 143 2.95 4.78 -15.56
C ILE A 143 2.49 3.32 -15.53
N ILE A 144 2.87 2.54 -16.54
CA ILE A 144 2.57 1.09 -16.60
C ILE A 144 3.16 0.40 -15.38
N ASN A 145 4.37 0.80 -14.99
CA ASN A 145 5.01 0.28 -13.80
C ASN A 145 4.21 0.54 -12.54
N LEU A 146 3.71 1.76 -12.35
CA LEU A 146 2.90 2.10 -11.18
C LEU A 146 1.62 1.25 -11.14
N VAL A 147 0.98 1.03 -12.29
CA VAL A 147 -0.23 0.20 -12.41
C VAL A 147 0.03 -1.27 -12.06
N ILE A 148 1.22 -1.81 -12.34
CA ILE A 148 1.57 -3.21 -12.08
C ILE A 148 2.19 -3.41 -10.69
N THR A 149 3.14 -2.55 -10.32
CA THR A 149 3.85 -2.63 -9.03
C THR A 149 2.93 -2.36 -7.85
N THR A 150 1.90 -1.52 -8.00
CA THR A 150 0.98 -1.20 -6.88
C THR A 150 0.15 -2.41 -6.45
N PRO A 151 -0.55 -3.16 -7.34
CA PRO A 151 -1.19 -4.42 -6.99
C PRO A 151 -0.23 -5.47 -6.46
N ILE A 152 0.95 -5.62 -7.06
CA ILE A 152 1.95 -6.60 -6.59
C ILE A 152 2.39 -6.25 -5.17
N ASN A 153 2.70 -4.97 -4.90
CA ASN A 153 3.08 -4.52 -3.57
C ASN A 153 1.94 -4.68 -2.57
N PHE A 154 0.67 -4.49 -2.97
CA PHE A 154 -0.48 -4.80 -2.13
C PHE A 154 -0.53 -6.29 -1.76
N VAL A 155 -0.36 -7.18 -2.73
CA VAL A 155 -0.41 -8.63 -2.51
C VAL A 155 0.75 -9.09 -1.62
N ILE A 156 1.98 -8.61 -1.86
CA ILE A 156 3.13 -8.94 -1.01
C ILE A 156 2.90 -8.44 0.42
N ASN A 157 2.43 -7.19 0.58
CA ASN A 157 2.12 -6.68 1.90
C ASN A 157 1.05 -7.53 2.57
N LYS A 158 -0.09 -7.78 1.90
CA LYS A 158 -1.20 -8.57 2.45
C LYS A 158 -0.79 -9.99 2.85
N LEU A 159 -0.10 -10.72 1.96
CA LEU A 159 0.19 -12.15 2.14
C LEU A 159 1.46 -12.44 2.93
N TRP A 160 2.40 -11.50 3.01
CA TRP A 160 3.70 -11.74 3.64
C TRP A 160 3.98 -10.80 4.80
N ALA A 161 3.86 -9.49 4.58
CA ALA A 161 4.13 -8.51 5.63
C ALA A 161 3.05 -8.62 6.71
N PHE A 162 1.77 -8.64 6.32
CA PHE A 162 0.58 -8.59 7.16
C PHE A 162 -0.03 -9.95 7.50
N LYS A 163 0.64 -11.06 7.15
CA LYS A 163 0.22 -12.40 7.53
C LYS A 163 0.21 -12.55 9.06
N THR A 164 -0.95 -12.82 9.62
CA THR A 164 -1.07 -13.26 11.02
C THR A 164 -0.88 -14.77 11.10
N LYS A 165 -0.26 -15.25 12.20
CA LYS A 165 -0.40 -16.64 12.64
C LYS A 165 -1.60 -16.70 13.59
N LYS A 166 -2.57 -17.56 13.29
CA LYS A 166 -3.63 -17.91 14.23
C LYS A 166 -2.97 -18.71 15.35
N ASN A 167 -3.28 -18.40 16.61
CA ASN A 167 -2.93 -19.32 17.69
C ASN A 167 -3.73 -20.60 17.41
N GLU A 168 -3.04 -21.66 16.99
CA GLU A 168 -3.52 -23.01 17.20
C GLU A 168 -3.55 -23.15 18.72
N THR A 169 -4.73 -22.99 19.31
CA THR A 169 -4.95 -23.42 20.68
C THR A 169 -4.66 -24.91 20.65
N THR A 170 -3.50 -25.30 21.17
CA THR A 170 -3.20 -26.68 21.51
C THR A 170 -4.25 -27.07 22.55
N GLU A 171 -5.36 -27.68 22.09
CA GLU A 171 -6.14 -28.59 22.92
C GLU A 171 -5.17 -29.71 23.31
N ILE A 172 -4.53 -29.51 24.47
CA ILE A 172 -3.91 -30.60 25.21
C ILE A 172 -5.04 -31.11 26.11
N ASP A 173 -5.81 -32.05 25.56
CA ASP A 173 -6.63 -32.98 26.35
C ASP A 173 -5.75 -34.06 26.97
#